data_AF-A0A1T2KZL3-F1
#
_entry.id   AF-A0A1T2KZL3-F1
#
_cell.length_a   1.000
_cell.length_b   1.000
_cell.length_c   1.000
_cell.angle_alpha   90.00
_cell.angle_beta   90.00
_cell.angle_gamma   90.00
#
_symmetry.space_group_name_H-M   'P 1'
#
loop_
_entity.id
_entity.type
_entity.pdbx_description
1 polymer ?
#
loop_
_entity_poly.entity_id
_entity_poly.type
_entity_poly.pdbx_seq_one_letter_code
_entity_poly.pdbx_strand_id
1 'polypeptide(L)' 'MNQTYYDAVTKMEEMGCDEEYIQGWQAGFLQNPEREEQRLTEAYEAGYGDGKEKSSDNFANWAKS' A
#
# COMPACT_ATOMS: atom_id res chain seq x y z
N MET A 1 7.73 -9.75 14.72
CA MET A 1 6.92 -8.65 14.14
C MET A 1 7.85 -7.69 13.43
N ASN A 2 7.51 -7.23 12.22
CA ASN A 2 8.30 -6.24 11.49
C ASN A 2 7.75 -4.84 11.79
N GLN A 3 8.45 -4.07 12.63
CA GLN A 3 7.93 -2.77 13.11
C GLN A 3 7.68 -1.79 11.97
N THR A 4 8.56 -1.73 10.96
CA THR A 4 8.41 -0.86 9.78
C THR A 4 7.09 -1.12 9.04
N TYR A 5 6.70 -2.39 8.91
CA TYR A 5 5.42 -2.75 8.30
C TYR A 5 4.24 -2.21 9.11
N TYR A 6 4.24 -2.44 10.42
CA TYR A 6 3.14 -2.00 11.28
C TYR A 6 3.03 -0.48 11.33
N ASP A 7 4.16 0.22 11.50
CA ASP A 7 4.18 1.69 11.53
C ASP A 7 3.65 2.30 10.23
N ALA A 8 4.03 1.73 9.08
CA ALA A 8 3.56 2.19 7.78
C ALA A 8 2.07 1.95 7.57
N VAL A 9 1.58 0.74 7.90
CA VAL A 9 0.14 0.41 7.77
C VAL A 9 -0.70 1.28 8.70
N THR A 10 -0.32 1.40 9.97
CA THR A 10 -1.01 2.28 10.92
C THR A 10 -1.04 3.72 10.44
N LYS A 11 0.08 4.25 9.92
CA LYS A 11 0.12 5.60 9.36
C LYS A 11 -0.84 5.77 8.17
N MET A 12 -0.90 4.82 7.24
CA MET A 12 -1.83 4.89 6.10
C MET A 12 -3.29 4.84 6.55
N GLU A 13 -3.61 3.99 7.54
CA GLU A 13 -4.96 3.91 8.11
C GLU A 13 -5.36 5.21 8.81
N GLU A 14 -4.46 5.79 9.63
CA GLU A 14 -4.67 7.09 10.29
C GLU A 14 -4.84 8.25 9.30
N MET A 15 -4.12 8.19 8.16
CA MET A 15 -4.24 9.17 7.07
C MET A 15 -5.51 8.98 6.23
N GLY A 16 -6.25 7.89 6.42
CA GLY A 16 -7.42 7.58 5.60
C GLY A 16 -7.06 7.28 4.14
N CYS A 17 -5.90 6.65 3.90
CA CYS A 17 -5.49 6.24 2.56
C CYS A 17 -6.51 5.27 1.94
N ASP A 18 -6.57 5.23 0.60
CA ASP A 18 -7.40 4.29 -0.13
C ASP A 18 -7.09 2.83 0.26
N GLU A 19 -8.14 2.05 0.49
CA GLU A 19 -8.03 0.66 0.96
C GLU A 19 -7.29 -0.23 -0.06
N GLU A 20 -7.48 0.01 -1.36
CA GLU A 20 -6.78 -0.73 -2.41
C GLU A 20 -5.30 -0.35 -2.43
N TYR A 21 -4.96 0.92 -2.16
CA TYR A 21 -3.57 1.36 -2.01
C TYR A 21 -2.90 0.70 -0.81
N ILE A 22 -3.57 0.66 0.35
CA ILE A 22 -3.06 0.00 1.56
C ILE A 22 -2.80 -1.49 1.27
N GLN A 23 -3.76 -2.18 0.66
CA GLN A 23 -3.61 -3.61 0.35
C GLN A 23 -2.51 -3.86 -0.69
N GLY A 24 -2.36 -2.99 -1.67
CA GLY A 24 -1.24 -3.01 -2.62
C GLY A 24 0.10 -2.89 -1.89
N TRP A 25 0.24 -1.89 -1.02
CA TRP A 25 1.47 -1.65 -0.26
C TRP A 25 1.85 -2.83 0.62
N GLN A 26 0.86 -3.40 1.32
CA GLN A 26 1.08 -4.60 2.14
C GLN A 26 1.56 -5.80 1.30
N ALA A 27 0.93 -6.03 0.14
CA ALA A 27 1.32 -7.12 -0.77
C ALA A 27 2.72 -6.93 -1.34
N GLY A 28 3.07 -5.70 -1.76
CA GLY A 28 4.41 -5.36 -2.26
C GLY A 28 5.49 -5.52 -1.21
N PHE A 29 5.23 -5.06 0.02
CA PHE A 29 6.17 -5.16 1.15
C PHE A 29 6.48 -6.62 1.50
N LEU A 30 5.46 -7.48 1.48
CA LEU A 30 5.58 -8.91 1.77
C LEU A 30 6.06 -9.73 0.56
N GLN A 31 6.23 -9.10 -0.61
CA GLN A 31 6.61 -9.76 -1.87
C GLN A 31 5.63 -10.87 -2.26
N ASN A 32 4.34 -10.65 -2.01
CA ASN A 32 3.29 -11.55 -2.49
C ASN A 32 3.18 -11.45 -4.02
N PRO A 33 2.74 -12.50 -4.72
CA PRO A 33 2.35 -12.38 -6.11
C PRO A 33 1.32 -11.26 -6.31
N GLU A 34 1.43 -10.53 -7.41
CA GLU A 34 0.42 -9.56 -7.80
C GLU A 34 -0.94 -10.24 -8.01
N ARG A 35 -2.02 -9.48 -7.81
CA ARG A 35 -3.37 -9.97 -8.06
C ARG A 35 -3.56 -10.26 -9.55
N GLU A 36 -4.58 -11.06 -9.82
CA GLU A 36 -5.07 -11.26 -11.18
C GLU A 36 -5.39 -9.91 -11.85
N GLU A 37 -5.05 -9.78 -13.13
CA GLU A 37 -5.18 -8.53 -13.92
C GLU A 37 -6.57 -7.89 -13.81
N GLN A 38 -7.63 -8.71 -13.76
CA GLN A 38 -9.02 -8.25 -13.63
C GLN A 38 -9.36 -7.58 -12.29
N ARG A 39 -8.49 -7.73 -11.28
CA ARG A 39 -8.65 -7.18 -9.93
C ARG A 39 -7.67 -6.05 -9.65
N LEU A 40 -6.83 -5.69 -10.61
CA LEU A 40 -5.93 -4.54 -10.47
C LEU A 40 -6.73 -3.25 -10.54
N THR A 41 -6.36 -2.33 -9.65
CA THR A 41 -6.85 -0.96 -9.63
C THR A 41 -5.62 -0.06 -9.61
N GLU A 42 -5.77 1.18 -10.08
CA GLU A 42 -4.67 2.17 -10.07
C GLU A 42 -4.07 2.34 -8.66
N ALA A 43 -4.94 2.40 -7.64
CA ALA A 43 -4.54 2.47 -6.24
C ALA A 43 -3.74 1.24 -5.80
N TYR A 44 -4.21 0.04 -6.13
CA TYR A 44 -3.51 -1.20 -5.80
C TYR A 44 -2.13 -1.27 -6.45
N GLU A 45 -2.03 -0.96 -7.74
CA GLU A 45 -0.76 -1.03 -8.49
C GLU A 45 0.26 -0.03 -7.94
N ALA A 46 -0.17 1.21 -7.66
CA ALA A 46 0.67 2.23 -7.03
C ALA A 46 1.15 1.79 -5.64
N GLY A 47 0.23 1.29 -4.81
CA GLY A 47 0.56 0.76 -3.49
C GLY A 47 1.57 -0.40 -3.59
N TYR A 48 1.35 -1.34 -4.51
CA TYR A 48 2.23 -2.49 -4.69
C TYR A 48 3.65 -2.08 -5.12
N GLY A 49 3.77 -1.08 -5.99
CA GLY A 49 5.05 -0.46 -6.33
C GLY A 49 5.77 0.11 -5.11
N ASP A 50 5.10 1.01 -4.39
CA ASP A 50 5.65 1.66 -3.20
C ASP A 50 6.00 0.66 -2.09
N GLY A 51 5.18 -0.38 -1.92
CA GLY A 51 5.38 -1.46 -0.95
C GLY A 51 6.64 -2.28 -1.24
N LYS A 52 6.92 -2.61 -2.51
CA LYS A 52 8.17 -3.30 -2.92
C LYS A 52 9.40 -2.49 -2.52
N GLU A 53 9.32 -1.18 -2.62
CA GLU A 53 10.39 -0.24 -2.25
C GLU A 53 10.38 0.13 -0.77
N LYS A 54 9.32 -0.25 -0.04
CA LYS A 54 9.05 0.12 1.36
C LYS A 54 8.97 1.64 1.55
N SER A 55 8.50 2.35 0.53
CA SER A 55 8.39 3.81 0.52
C SER A 55 7.12 4.27 1.24
N SER A 56 7.20 5.43 1.91
CA SER A 56 6.05 6.11 2.51
C SER A 56 5.76 7.47 1.89
N ASP A 57 6.47 7.82 0.81
CA ASP A 57 6.52 9.17 0.26
C ASP A 57 5.19 9.56 -0.42
N ASN A 58 4.46 8.57 -0.92
CA ASN A 58 3.25 8.76 -1.70
C ASN A 58 1.95 8.63 -0.89
N PHE A 59 1.99 8.33 0.41
CA PHE A 59 0.79 8.07 1.22
C PHE A 59 -0.24 9.22 1.14
N ALA A 60 0.25 10.46 1.15
CA ALA A 60 -0.60 11.66 1.10
C ALA A 60 -1.39 11.79 -0.22
N ASN A 61 -0.87 11.23 -1.32
CA ASN A 61 -1.56 11.26 -2.62
C ASN A 61 -2.79 10.35 -2.65
N TRP A 62 -2.85 9.38 -1.74
CA TRP A 62 -3.91 8.37 -1.68
C TRP A 62 -4.86 8.57 -0.49
N ALA A 63 -4.68 9.62 0.32
CA ALA A 63 -5.63 9.98 1.37
C ALA A 63 -7.00 10.36 0.75
N LYS A 64 -8.08 9.69 1.17
CA LYS A 64 -9.43 10.01 0.73
C LYS A 64 -9.85 11.37 1.29
N SER A 65 -10.42 12.22 0.44
CA SER A 65 -10.94 13.55 0.80
C SER A 65 -12.28 13.50 1.55
#